data_AF-A0A7L2Q962-F1
#
_entry.id   AF-A0A7L2Q962-F1
#
_cell.length_a   1.000
_cell.length_b   1.000
_cell.length_c   1.000
_cell.angle_alpha   90.00
_cell.angle_beta   90.00
_cell.angle_gamma   90.00
#
_symmetry.space_group_name_H-M   'P 1'
#
loop_
_entity.id
_entity.type
_entity.pdbx_description
1 polymer ?
#
loop_
_entity_poly.entity_id
_entity_poly.type
_entity_poly.pdbx_seq_one_letter_code
_entity_poly.pdbx_strand_id
1 'polypeptide(L)'
;QVQEFLAAVLQRACAHPAQGPGAAAEVQTLAMAMGLVAAVLGGAVQLKSSDFAVLKRLVPLLEELSRTYPEPLTQELASDLRIAILTHGACPPGTLGRKAGTAAQSPTGTAPGPPVPRHGHGSPAARRESSKEQSMGREPGASPAPGADSLAPAGLQELLVSAYDPQPPSRAAALRRLASLVTQRDPEALRLQEKLLQVFLENVQHEDAFVYLSAIQGVALLSSEYPERILPVLLAQYECPAQGRDDTMAAVTRMKLGEVLMRVTRALGDMVFQHREPLIRAFLRGARDPDSALRASSLSNLGELCQHLGFQLGSIIQEVTCCVTAIARTDPEAEVRRAAVHVVVLLLRGLSEKVTEVLRDVLRDLYRLLKHVAAAERDAATVLHAQLALEELDAAMRRVLFPPQTLEKKIVVLP
;
A
#
# COMPACT_ATOMS: atom_id res chain seq x y z
N GLN A 1 28.68 -11.17 -7.02
CA GLN A 1 28.22 -11.98 -5.89
C GLN A 1 26.73 -11.79 -5.59
N VAL A 2 26.26 -10.68 -4.97
CA VAL A 2 24.82 -10.52 -4.64
C VAL A 2 23.92 -10.47 -5.88
N GLN A 3 24.31 -9.74 -6.93
CA GLN A 3 23.54 -9.67 -8.18
C GLN A 3 23.47 -11.01 -8.91
N GLU A 4 24.54 -11.80 -8.92
CA GLU A 4 24.58 -13.11 -9.57
C GLU A 4 23.68 -14.11 -8.84
N PHE A 5 23.68 -14.07 -7.50
CA PHE A 5 22.75 -14.85 -6.68
C PHE A 5 21.29 -14.48 -7.00
N LEU A 6 20.97 -13.18 -7.04
CA LEU A 6 19.63 -12.70 -7.38
C LEU A 6 19.21 -13.12 -8.79
N ALA A 7 20.11 -13.00 -9.77
CA ALA A 7 19.85 -13.45 -11.13
C ALA A 7 19.58 -14.96 -11.21
N ALA A 8 20.36 -15.78 -10.50
CA ALA A 8 20.17 -17.22 -10.47
C ALA A 8 18.83 -17.63 -9.83
N VAL A 9 18.42 -16.95 -8.76
CA VAL A 9 17.11 -17.21 -8.11
C VAL A 9 15.94 -16.82 -9.02
N LEU A 10 16.00 -15.65 -9.66
CA LEU A 10 14.97 -15.19 -10.59
C LEU A 10 14.90 -16.09 -11.84
N GLN A 11 16.04 -16.45 -12.40
CA GLN A 11 16.12 -17.34 -13.57
C GLN A 11 15.55 -18.73 -13.27
N ARG A 12 15.81 -19.27 -12.07
CA ARG A 12 15.22 -20.54 -11.63
C ARG A 12 13.70 -20.43 -11.49
N ALA A 13 13.20 -19.32 -10.94
CA ALA A 13 11.76 -19.07 -10.78
C ALA A 13 11.04 -18.89 -12.14
N CYS A 14 11.70 -18.32 -13.15
CA CYS A 14 11.17 -18.26 -14.52
C CYS A 14 11.11 -19.65 -15.19
N ALA A 15 12.16 -20.46 -15.02
CA ALA A 15 12.26 -21.76 -15.69
C ALA A 15 11.41 -22.87 -15.04
N HIS A 16 11.28 -22.84 -13.71
CA HIS A 16 10.51 -23.81 -12.93
C HIS A 16 9.66 -23.07 -11.91
N PRO A 17 8.42 -22.69 -12.26
CA PRO A 17 7.45 -22.20 -11.29
C PRO A 17 7.26 -23.26 -10.21
N ALA A 18 7.33 -22.85 -8.94
CA ALA A 18 7.33 -23.75 -7.78
C ALA A 18 6.13 -24.71 -7.81
N GLN A 19 6.36 -25.97 -8.18
CA GLN A 19 5.35 -27.03 -8.25
C GLN A 19 5.88 -28.31 -7.59
N GLY A 20 5.13 -28.84 -6.61
CA GLY A 20 5.45 -30.11 -5.93
C GLY A 20 6.05 -29.97 -4.51
N PRO A 21 6.53 -31.08 -3.92
CA PRO A 21 7.05 -31.12 -2.55
C PRO A 21 8.41 -30.42 -2.47
N GLY A 22 8.38 -29.12 -2.17
CA GLY A 22 9.54 -28.22 -2.20
C GLY A 22 9.16 -26.79 -2.56
N ALA A 23 7.97 -26.59 -3.14
CA ALA A 23 7.47 -25.31 -3.60
C ALA A 23 7.47 -24.21 -2.52
N ALA A 24 7.17 -24.55 -1.27
CA ALA A 24 7.18 -23.58 -0.16
C ALA A 24 8.56 -22.95 0.06
N ALA A 25 9.64 -23.73 -0.03
CA ALA A 25 11.00 -23.23 0.13
C ALA A 25 11.43 -22.39 -1.07
N GLU A 26 11.00 -22.73 -2.28
CA GLU A 26 11.31 -21.99 -3.50
C GLU A 26 10.58 -20.64 -3.56
N VAL A 27 9.29 -20.62 -3.20
CA VAL A 27 8.49 -19.39 -3.05
C VAL A 27 9.10 -18.49 -1.98
N GLN A 28 9.49 -19.05 -0.84
CA GLN A 28 10.15 -18.28 0.22
C GLN A 28 11.51 -17.72 -0.22
N THR A 29 12.30 -18.49 -0.98
CA THR A 29 13.59 -18.04 -1.53
C THR A 29 13.39 -16.89 -2.53
N LEU A 30 12.38 -17.00 -3.41
CA LEU A 30 12.04 -15.96 -4.36
C LEU A 30 11.54 -14.69 -3.65
N ALA A 31 10.68 -14.83 -2.65
CA ALA A 31 10.18 -13.71 -1.85
C ALA A 31 11.32 -12.99 -1.11
N MET A 32 12.28 -13.73 -0.54
CA MET A 32 13.47 -13.14 0.09
C MET A 32 14.37 -12.42 -0.92
N ALA A 33 14.55 -12.99 -2.12
CA ALA A 33 15.33 -12.36 -3.19
C ALA A 33 14.68 -11.07 -3.69
N MET A 34 13.36 -11.08 -3.94
CA MET A 34 12.62 -9.88 -4.33
C MET A 34 12.58 -8.84 -3.19
N GLY A 35 12.46 -9.27 -1.93
CA GLY A 35 12.53 -8.41 -0.76
C GLY A 35 13.90 -7.72 -0.61
N LEU A 36 14.99 -8.42 -0.92
CA LEU A 36 16.32 -7.83 -0.94
C LEU A 36 16.47 -6.75 -2.02
N VAL A 37 15.96 -7.02 -3.23
CA VAL A 37 15.95 -6.02 -4.32
C VAL A 37 15.09 -4.81 -3.93
N ALA A 38 13.91 -5.04 -3.34
CA ALA A 38 13.03 -3.98 -2.85
C ALA A 38 13.70 -3.13 -1.77
N ALA A 39 14.40 -3.73 -0.80
CA ALA A 39 15.09 -3.02 0.26
C ALA A 39 16.25 -2.17 -0.29
N VAL A 40 17.02 -2.72 -1.23
CA VAL A 40 18.11 -2.00 -1.91
C VAL A 40 17.59 -0.80 -2.69
N LEU A 41 16.47 -0.95 -3.41
CA LEU A 41 15.81 0.15 -4.13
C LEU A 41 15.08 1.13 -3.21
N GLY A 42 14.63 0.67 -2.05
CA GLY A 42 13.97 1.47 -1.01
C GLY A 42 14.91 2.26 -0.11
N GLY A 43 16.21 2.29 -0.40
CA GLY A 43 17.18 3.12 0.30
C GLY A 43 17.90 2.46 1.49
N ALA A 44 17.80 1.13 1.66
CA ALA A 44 18.59 0.41 2.66
C ALA A 44 20.11 0.49 2.38
N VAL A 45 20.49 0.78 1.13
CA VAL A 45 21.87 1.04 0.70
C VAL A 45 21.88 2.27 -0.22
N GLN A 46 22.87 3.16 -0.06
CA GLN A 46 23.06 4.28 -0.99
C GLN A 46 23.57 3.77 -2.33
N LEU A 47 22.69 3.76 -3.35
CA LEU A 47 23.02 3.34 -4.71
C LEU A 47 23.58 4.52 -5.51
N LYS A 48 24.69 4.30 -6.22
CA LYS A 48 25.24 5.22 -7.23
C LYS A 48 24.71 4.85 -8.62
N SER A 49 24.84 5.76 -9.58
CA SER A 49 24.45 5.50 -10.98
C SER A 49 25.12 4.27 -11.60
N SER A 50 26.33 3.91 -11.14
CA SER A 50 27.04 2.69 -11.53
C SER A 50 26.36 1.40 -11.05
N ASP A 51 25.66 1.44 -9.91
CA ASP A 51 25.02 0.27 -9.31
C ASP A 51 23.71 -0.07 -10.04
N PHE A 52 23.02 0.94 -10.56
CA PHE A 52 21.87 0.75 -11.45
C PHE A 52 22.27 0.09 -12.78
N ALA A 53 23.49 0.29 -13.27
CA ALA A 53 23.98 -0.43 -14.45
C ALA A 53 24.09 -1.95 -14.20
N VAL A 54 24.39 -2.34 -12.96
CA VAL A 54 24.44 -3.74 -12.52
C VAL A 54 23.03 -4.29 -12.30
N LEU A 55 22.12 -3.52 -11.67
CA LEU A 55 20.72 -3.90 -11.44
C LEU A 55 19.90 -4.03 -12.74
N LYS A 56 20.23 -3.25 -13.79
CA LYS A 56 19.59 -3.38 -15.12
C LYS A 56 19.70 -4.78 -15.72
N ARG A 57 20.66 -5.60 -15.28
CA ARG A 57 20.77 -7.01 -15.70
C ARG A 57 19.63 -7.90 -15.18
N LEU A 58 18.90 -7.47 -14.14
CA LEU A 58 17.76 -8.20 -13.58
C LEU A 58 16.44 -7.86 -14.30
N VAL A 59 16.40 -6.77 -15.08
CA VAL A 59 15.18 -6.28 -15.75
C VAL A 59 14.53 -7.33 -16.67
N PRO A 60 15.28 -8.06 -17.53
CA PRO A 60 14.66 -9.07 -18.40
C PRO A 60 14.00 -10.21 -17.61
N LEU A 61 14.65 -10.64 -16.51
CA LEU A 61 14.14 -11.70 -15.64
C LEU A 61 12.88 -11.25 -14.88
N LEU A 62 12.86 -10.00 -14.39
CA LEU A 62 11.68 -9.42 -13.74
C LEU A 62 10.51 -9.24 -14.72
N GLU A 63 10.79 -8.88 -15.98
CA GLU A 63 9.76 -8.78 -17.01
C GLU A 63 9.16 -10.14 -17.34
N GLU A 64 9.97 -11.17 -17.46
CA GLU A 64 9.50 -12.55 -17.67
C GLU A 64 8.65 -13.02 -16.48
N LEU A 65 9.16 -12.85 -15.26
CA LEU A 65 8.48 -13.26 -14.02
C LEU A 65 7.15 -12.53 -13.83
N SER A 66 7.06 -11.25 -14.22
CA SER A 66 5.80 -10.49 -14.19
C SER A 66 4.71 -11.03 -15.10
N ARG A 67 5.06 -11.83 -16.11
CA ARG A 67 4.11 -12.38 -17.10
C ARG A 67 3.81 -13.84 -16.89
N THR A 68 4.77 -14.63 -16.41
CA THR A 68 4.69 -16.10 -16.44
C THR A 68 4.47 -16.74 -15.08
N TYR A 69 4.71 -16.03 -13.98
CA TYR A 69 4.65 -16.63 -12.64
C TYR A 69 3.20 -16.86 -12.17
N PRO A 70 2.83 -17.98 -11.51
CA PRO A 70 1.43 -18.30 -11.19
C PRO A 70 0.76 -17.38 -10.15
N GLU A 71 1.55 -16.73 -9.30
CA GLU A 71 1.04 -15.91 -8.19
C GLU A 71 0.94 -14.41 -8.57
N PRO A 72 -0.25 -13.79 -8.53
CA PRO A 72 -0.45 -12.40 -8.96
C PRO A 72 0.35 -11.35 -8.17
N LEU A 73 0.53 -11.55 -6.86
CA LEU A 73 1.30 -10.63 -6.01
C LEU A 73 2.78 -10.61 -6.41
N THR A 74 3.31 -11.78 -6.76
CA THR A 74 4.69 -11.93 -7.23
C THR A 74 4.86 -11.31 -8.62
N GLN A 75 3.85 -11.38 -9.49
CA GLN A 75 3.85 -10.68 -10.77
C GLN A 75 3.86 -9.14 -10.60
N GLU A 76 3.00 -8.62 -9.71
CA GLU A 76 2.91 -7.20 -9.41
C GLU A 76 4.23 -6.68 -8.80
N LEU A 77 4.78 -7.38 -7.83
CA LEU A 77 6.07 -7.03 -7.22
C LEU A 77 7.22 -7.06 -8.24
N ALA A 78 7.23 -8.03 -9.16
CA ALA A 78 8.23 -8.07 -10.22
C ALA A 78 8.11 -6.86 -11.18
N SER A 79 6.87 -6.47 -11.52
CA SER A 79 6.59 -5.26 -12.32
C SER A 79 7.05 -3.99 -11.61
N ASP A 80 6.75 -3.86 -10.32
CA ASP A 80 7.14 -2.73 -9.48
C ASP A 80 8.65 -2.60 -9.34
N LEU A 81 9.36 -3.70 -9.09
CA LEU A 81 10.82 -3.72 -9.01
C LEU A 81 11.46 -3.37 -10.35
N ARG A 82 10.88 -3.82 -11.47
CA ARG A 82 11.31 -3.45 -12.82
C ARG A 82 11.17 -1.94 -13.05
N ILE A 83 10.02 -1.36 -12.70
CA ILE A 83 9.77 0.08 -12.82
C ILE A 83 10.76 0.86 -11.93
N ALA A 84 10.96 0.43 -10.70
CA ALA A 84 11.90 1.04 -9.76
C ALA A 84 13.35 1.02 -10.28
N ILE A 85 13.80 -0.07 -10.90
CA ILE A 85 15.16 -0.15 -11.50
C ILE A 85 15.26 0.78 -12.73
N LEU A 86 14.25 0.79 -13.60
CA LEU A 86 14.26 1.60 -14.83
C LEU A 86 14.17 3.10 -14.54
N THR A 87 13.48 3.48 -13.47
CA THR A 87 13.31 4.87 -13.02
C THR A 87 14.39 5.32 -12.02
N HIS A 88 15.45 4.51 -11.83
CA HIS A 88 16.53 4.82 -10.89
C HIS A 88 16.05 5.07 -9.44
N GLY A 89 14.98 4.38 -9.02
CA GLY A 89 14.40 4.48 -7.68
C GLY A 89 13.40 5.64 -7.50
N ALA A 90 13.05 6.36 -8.57
CA ALA A 90 12.08 7.46 -8.49
C ALA A 90 10.65 7.00 -8.15
N CYS A 91 10.30 5.76 -8.50
CA CYS A 91 9.07 5.09 -8.07
C CYS A 91 9.45 3.89 -7.17
N PRO A 92 9.28 3.97 -5.84
CA PRO A 92 9.54 2.81 -4.97
C PRO A 92 8.49 1.71 -5.23
N PRO A 93 8.87 0.42 -5.10
CA PRO A 93 7.93 -0.68 -5.27
C PRO A 93 6.81 -0.58 -4.22
N GLY A 94 5.55 -0.58 -4.67
CA GLY A 94 4.38 -0.20 -3.87
C GLY A 94 4.06 -1.17 -2.73
N THR A 95 4.63 -2.37 -2.76
CA THR A 95 4.20 -3.50 -1.92
C THR A 95 5.06 -3.78 -0.67
N LEU A 96 6.22 -3.14 -0.47
CA LEU A 96 7.14 -3.51 0.64
C LEU A 96 7.83 -2.34 1.39
N GLY A 97 7.61 -1.08 1.01
CA GLY A 97 8.50 0.04 1.34
C GLY A 97 8.22 0.88 2.59
N ARG A 98 7.61 0.38 3.68
CA ARG A 98 7.37 1.24 4.88
C ARG A 98 7.87 0.76 6.23
N LYS A 99 8.69 -0.30 6.32
CA LYS A 99 9.32 -0.73 7.58
C LYS A 99 10.74 -1.26 7.38
N ALA A 100 11.69 -0.38 7.07
CA ALA A 100 13.12 -0.65 7.30
C ALA A 100 13.89 0.68 7.34
N GLY A 101 14.08 1.25 8.54
CA GLY A 101 15.00 2.38 8.73
C GLY A 101 14.64 3.27 9.90
N THR A 102 15.07 2.90 11.11
CA THR A 102 15.46 3.84 12.19
C THR A 102 16.09 3.04 13.33
N ALA A 103 17.35 2.63 13.14
CA ALA A 103 18.23 2.24 14.23
C ALA A 103 19.65 2.65 13.85
N ALA A 104 19.93 3.94 13.97
CA ALA A 104 21.28 4.49 13.91
C ALA A 104 21.37 5.62 14.93
N GLN A 105 21.84 5.30 16.13
CA GLN A 105 22.34 6.28 17.09
C GLN A 105 23.81 5.98 17.35
N SER A 106 24.64 7.01 17.21
CA SER A 106 26.02 7.10 17.70
C SER A 106 26.25 8.58 18.08
N PRO A 107 27.31 8.95 18.81
CA PRO A 107 27.68 8.56 20.17
C PRO A 107 27.94 9.80 21.08
N THR A 108 28.00 9.62 22.40
CA THR A 108 28.65 10.46 23.46
C THR A 108 28.07 9.98 24.80
N GLY A 109 28.73 9.77 25.92
CA GLY A 109 30.10 9.96 26.39
C GLY A 109 30.06 10.24 27.90
N THR A 110 30.75 9.41 28.71
CA THR A 110 31.28 9.63 30.09
C THR A 110 30.58 9.00 31.31
N ALA A 111 31.42 8.28 32.10
CA ALA A 111 31.29 7.31 33.23
C ALA A 111 31.05 7.94 34.64
N PRO A 112 31.22 7.28 35.84
CA PRO A 112 31.62 5.89 36.22
C PRO A 112 30.83 5.17 37.39
N GLY A 113 31.12 3.86 37.63
CA GLY A 113 30.47 2.86 38.54
C GLY A 113 30.79 2.95 40.06
N PRO A 114 30.92 1.85 40.90
CA PRO A 114 30.95 0.37 40.69
C PRO A 114 30.20 -0.46 41.82
N PRO A 115 30.55 -1.73 42.25
CA PRO A 115 30.56 -3.05 41.58
C PRO A 115 29.89 -4.26 42.33
N VAL A 116 29.83 -5.38 41.58
CA VAL A 116 29.60 -6.87 41.75
C VAL A 116 29.91 -7.60 43.10
N PRO A 117 29.46 -8.87 43.33
CA PRO A 117 30.11 -10.14 42.84
C PRO A 117 29.09 -11.21 42.33
N ARG A 118 29.27 -12.05 41.28
CA ARG A 118 30.24 -13.08 40.83
C ARG A 118 30.29 -14.41 41.63
N HIS A 119 29.79 -15.49 41.01
CA HIS A 119 30.28 -16.90 40.97
C HIS A 119 29.44 -17.65 39.90
N GLY A 120 29.88 -18.55 39.02
CA GLY A 120 31.16 -19.22 38.77
C GLY A 120 30.93 -20.70 38.40
N HIS A 121 31.31 -21.10 37.17
CA HIS A 121 31.62 -22.47 36.68
C HIS A 121 30.46 -23.51 36.55
N GLY A 122 30.38 -24.40 35.56
CA GLY A 122 31.23 -24.75 34.41
C GLY A 122 30.57 -25.88 33.58
N SER A 123 30.94 -26.01 32.31
CA SER A 123 30.73 -27.20 31.45
C SER A 123 32.00 -28.08 31.50
N PRO A 124 32.18 -29.17 30.70
CA PRO A 124 31.24 -30.01 29.91
C PRO A 124 31.47 -31.53 30.13
N ALA A 125 30.62 -32.42 29.58
CA ALA A 125 31.07 -33.74 29.13
C ALA A 125 30.11 -34.38 28.11
N ALA A 126 30.72 -35.00 27.11
CA ALA A 126 30.14 -35.66 25.96
C ALA A 126 29.52 -37.02 26.26
N ARG A 127 28.61 -37.49 25.40
CA ARG A 127 28.58 -38.90 25.00
C ARG A 127 28.03 -39.08 23.59
N ARG A 128 28.75 -39.92 22.85
CA ARG A 128 28.66 -40.31 21.45
C ARG A 128 28.31 -41.80 21.48
N GLU A 129 27.37 -42.25 20.65
CA GLU A 129 27.20 -43.64 20.16
C GLU A 129 26.03 -43.58 19.13
N SER A 130 26.28 -43.61 17.81
CA SER A 130 26.67 -44.73 16.94
C SER A 130 25.55 -45.77 16.69
N SER A 131 24.82 -45.54 15.60
CA SER A 131 24.62 -46.46 14.46
C SER A 131 24.01 -47.85 14.65
N LYS A 132 22.92 -48.13 13.91
CA LYS A 132 22.85 -49.27 12.96
C LYS A 132 21.68 -49.16 11.98
N GLU A 133 22.02 -49.35 10.71
CA GLU A 133 21.18 -49.42 9.51
C GLU A 133 20.35 -50.72 9.47
N GLN A 134 19.21 -50.72 8.77
CA GLN A 134 18.97 -51.70 7.70
C GLN A 134 17.78 -51.36 6.79
N SER A 135 18.07 -51.50 5.50
CA SER A 135 17.25 -51.34 4.30
C SER A 135 16.38 -52.56 4.01
N MET A 136 15.25 -52.39 3.32
CA MET A 136 14.78 -53.21 2.18
C MET A 136 13.43 -52.68 1.65
N GLY A 137 13.35 -52.46 0.34
CA GLY A 137 12.21 -51.85 -0.34
C GLY A 137 11.13 -52.81 -0.86
N ARG A 138 10.01 -52.23 -1.31
CA ARG A 138 9.10 -52.74 -2.36
C ARG A 138 8.01 -51.71 -2.70
N GLU A 139 7.97 -51.30 -3.96
CA GLU A 139 6.75 -50.88 -4.69
C GLU A 139 6.33 -52.05 -5.63
N PRO A 140 5.13 -52.11 -6.27
CA PRO A 140 4.24 -51.00 -6.64
C PRO A 140 2.72 -51.25 -6.46
N GLY A 141 1.89 -50.20 -6.58
CA GLY A 141 0.43 -50.33 -6.65
C GLY A 141 -0.35 -49.01 -6.78
N ALA A 142 -0.64 -48.65 -8.04
CA ALA A 142 -1.71 -47.78 -8.59
C ALA A 142 -2.61 -46.92 -7.66
N SER A 143 -2.49 -45.59 -7.83
CA SER A 143 -3.50 -44.50 -7.92
C SER A 143 -5.00 -44.81 -7.72
N PRO A 144 -5.81 -43.88 -7.14
CA PRO A 144 -5.99 -42.54 -7.73
C PRO A 144 -5.97 -41.34 -6.76
N ALA A 145 -5.60 -40.20 -7.36
CA ALA A 145 -5.63 -38.87 -6.80
C ALA A 145 -7.03 -38.45 -6.30
N PRO A 146 -7.14 -37.59 -5.29
CA PRO A 146 -8.32 -36.77 -5.12
C PRO A 146 -8.18 -35.50 -5.97
N GLY A 147 -9.07 -35.40 -6.95
CA GLY A 147 -9.32 -34.18 -7.69
C GLY A 147 -9.88 -33.08 -6.80
N ALA A 148 -9.88 -31.89 -7.36
CA ALA A 148 -10.61 -30.73 -6.88
C ALA A 148 -12.10 -31.08 -6.74
N ASP A 149 -12.58 -31.18 -5.50
CA ASP A 149 -14.01 -31.21 -5.20
C ASP A 149 -14.27 -30.34 -3.96
N SER A 150 -14.94 -29.21 -4.20
CA SER A 150 -15.88 -28.49 -3.34
C SER A 150 -15.76 -28.72 -1.82
N LEU A 151 -15.10 -27.82 -1.10
CA LEU A 151 -15.12 -27.81 0.37
C LEU A 151 -16.42 -27.18 0.91
N ALA A 152 -17.17 -28.01 1.61
CA ALA A 152 -18.40 -27.75 2.36
C ALA A 152 -18.25 -26.74 3.53
N PRO A 153 -19.38 -26.26 4.12
CA PRO A 153 -19.50 -25.28 5.23
C PRO A 153 -18.57 -25.41 6.45
N ALA A 154 -17.99 -26.58 6.70
CA ALA A 154 -17.03 -26.78 7.79
C ALA A 154 -15.78 -25.91 7.63
N GLY A 155 -15.34 -25.65 6.39
CA GLY A 155 -14.13 -24.89 6.12
C GLY A 155 -14.21 -23.42 6.53
N LEU A 156 -15.39 -22.78 6.41
CA LEU A 156 -15.56 -21.38 6.78
C LEU A 156 -15.52 -21.20 8.31
N GLN A 157 -16.18 -22.09 9.05
CA GLN A 157 -16.19 -22.03 10.50
C GLN A 157 -14.78 -22.26 11.09
N GLU A 158 -14.03 -23.20 10.53
CA GLU A 158 -12.62 -23.42 10.88
C GLU A 158 -11.76 -22.19 10.58
N LEU A 159 -11.95 -21.56 9.41
CA LEU A 159 -11.25 -20.34 9.04
C LEU A 159 -11.53 -19.17 9.99
N LEU A 160 -12.77 -19.02 10.46
CA LEU A 160 -13.13 -18.02 11.46
C LEU A 160 -12.39 -18.24 12.78
N VAL A 161 -12.21 -19.49 13.20
CA VAL A 161 -11.41 -19.83 14.39
C VAL A 161 -9.93 -19.57 14.15
N SER A 162 -9.39 -19.96 12.99
CA SER A 162 -8.00 -19.70 12.62
C SER A 162 -7.67 -18.21 12.50
N ALA A 163 -8.67 -17.33 12.32
CA ALA A 163 -8.48 -15.88 12.35
C ALA A 163 -8.12 -15.32 13.74
N TYR A 164 -8.07 -16.17 14.77
CA TYR A 164 -7.58 -15.88 16.12
C TYR A 164 -6.40 -16.76 16.53
N ASP A 165 -5.73 -17.41 15.56
CA ASP A 165 -4.55 -18.23 15.85
C ASP A 165 -3.46 -17.40 16.57
N PRO A 166 -2.81 -17.94 17.61
CA PRO A 166 -1.76 -17.23 18.33
C PRO A 166 -0.54 -16.87 17.46
N GLN A 167 -0.30 -17.61 16.38
CA GLN A 167 0.79 -17.35 15.44
C GLN A 167 0.34 -16.31 14.41
N PRO A 168 0.97 -15.12 14.36
CA PRO A 168 0.62 -14.08 13.39
C PRO A 168 0.59 -14.54 11.93
N PRO A 169 1.51 -15.42 11.46
CA PRO A 169 1.47 -15.92 10.08
C PRO A 169 0.21 -16.75 9.77
N SER A 170 -0.17 -17.66 10.66
CA SER A 170 -1.37 -18.51 10.52
C SER A 170 -2.63 -17.66 10.55
N ARG A 171 -2.70 -16.73 11.50
CA ARG A 171 -3.79 -15.77 11.64
C ARG A 171 -3.97 -14.92 10.39
N ALA A 172 -2.88 -14.35 9.88
CA ALA A 172 -2.89 -13.55 8.66
C ALA A 172 -3.28 -14.38 7.42
N ALA A 173 -2.84 -15.64 7.34
CA ALA A 173 -3.25 -16.55 6.26
C ALA A 173 -4.75 -16.85 6.31
N ALA A 174 -5.33 -17.07 7.50
CA ALA A 174 -6.76 -17.27 7.67
C ALA A 174 -7.56 -16.04 7.23
N LEU A 175 -7.14 -14.83 7.65
CA LEU A 175 -7.76 -13.57 7.22
C LEU A 175 -7.72 -13.39 5.70
N ARG A 176 -6.59 -13.73 5.05
CA ARG A 176 -6.48 -13.69 3.59
C ARG A 176 -7.39 -14.70 2.89
N ARG A 177 -7.57 -15.90 3.46
CA ARG A 177 -8.53 -16.88 2.94
C ARG A 177 -9.97 -16.38 3.08
N LEU A 178 -10.34 -15.80 4.22
CA LEU A 178 -11.65 -15.17 4.42
C LEU A 178 -11.89 -14.04 3.41
N ALA A 179 -10.88 -13.18 3.19
CA ALA A 179 -10.95 -12.11 2.20
C ALA A 179 -11.14 -12.66 0.77
N SER A 180 -10.47 -13.76 0.44
CA SER A 180 -10.63 -14.43 -0.87
C SER A 180 -12.04 -14.96 -1.08
N LEU A 181 -12.70 -15.48 -0.04
CA LEU A 181 -14.11 -15.92 -0.12
C LEU A 181 -15.06 -14.74 -0.41
N VAL A 182 -14.78 -13.56 0.16
CA VAL A 182 -15.54 -12.34 -0.15
C VAL A 182 -15.36 -11.96 -1.63
N THR A 183 -14.12 -11.95 -2.14
CA THR A 183 -13.84 -11.67 -3.55
C THR A 183 -14.50 -12.67 -4.50
N GLN A 184 -14.55 -13.94 -4.11
CA GLN A 184 -15.21 -15.01 -4.88
C GLN A 184 -16.73 -14.99 -4.76
N ARG A 185 -17.29 -14.07 -3.95
CA ARG A 185 -18.73 -13.98 -3.67
C ARG A 185 -19.31 -15.30 -3.16
N ASP A 186 -18.56 -15.97 -2.29
CA ASP A 186 -19.01 -17.21 -1.68
C ASP A 186 -20.32 -16.98 -0.89
N PRO A 187 -21.41 -17.72 -1.20
CA PRO A 187 -22.73 -17.43 -0.66
C PRO A 187 -22.79 -17.56 0.87
N GLU A 188 -21.99 -18.44 1.47
CA GLU A 188 -21.96 -18.61 2.94
C GLU A 188 -21.19 -17.46 3.60
N ALA A 189 -20.06 -17.05 3.04
CA ALA A 189 -19.30 -15.89 3.48
C ALA A 189 -20.15 -14.62 3.44
N LEU A 190 -20.89 -14.41 2.35
CA LEU A 190 -21.78 -13.24 2.20
C LEU A 190 -22.95 -13.27 3.21
N ARG A 191 -23.49 -14.45 3.54
CA ARG A 191 -24.50 -14.57 4.61
C ARG A 191 -23.95 -14.23 5.99
N LEU A 192 -22.66 -14.41 6.20
CA LEU A 192 -21.96 -14.10 7.46
C LEU A 192 -21.20 -12.76 7.41
N GLN A 193 -21.54 -11.86 6.50
CA GLN A 193 -20.87 -10.57 6.31
C GLN A 193 -20.65 -9.78 7.61
N GLU A 194 -21.62 -9.74 8.52
CA GLU A 194 -21.52 -8.98 9.78
C GLU A 194 -20.47 -9.60 10.71
N LYS A 195 -20.42 -10.94 10.77
CA LYS A 195 -19.39 -11.66 11.53
C LYS A 195 -18.02 -11.48 10.91
N LEU A 196 -17.93 -11.55 9.58
CA LEU A 196 -16.66 -11.31 8.87
C LEU A 196 -16.15 -9.89 9.12
N LEU A 197 -17.03 -8.89 9.05
CA LEU A 197 -16.69 -7.51 9.37
C LEU A 197 -16.16 -7.39 10.80
N GLN A 198 -16.84 -7.99 11.77
CA GLN A 198 -16.41 -8.00 13.16
C GLN A 198 -15.01 -8.62 13.31
N VAL A 199 -14.80 -9.81 12.74
CA VAL A 199 -13.49 -10.50 12.78
C VAL A 199 -12.42 -9.61 12.17
N PHE A 200 -12.65 -9.01 11.00
CA PHE A 200 -11.66 -8.13 10.39
C PHE A 200 -11.40 -6.89 11.25
N LEU A 201 -12.42 -6.20 11.76
CA LEU A 201 -12.25 -5.00 12.59
C LEU A 201 -11.50 -5.27 13.90
N GLU A 202 -11.76 -6.39 14.56
CA GLU A 202 -10.99 -6.82 15.73
C GLU A 202 -9.51 -7.07 15.37
N ASN A 203 -9.27 -7.65 14.19
CA ASN A 203 -7.93 -7.91 13.69
C ASN A 203 -7.19 -6.65 13.19
N VAL A 204 -7.91 -5.58 12.81
CA VAL A 204 -7.29 -4.27 12.50
C VAL A 204 -6.59 -3.70 13.74
N GLN A 205 -7.07 -3.98 14.94
CA GLN A 205 -6.46 -3.48 16.18
C GLN A 205 -5.16 -4.20 16.53
N HIS A 206 -4.87 -5.34 15.90
CA HIS A 206 -3.68 -6.15 16.18
C HIS A 206 -2.36 -5.39 15.94
N GLU A 207 -1.33 -5.68 16.74
CA GLU A 207 -0.02 -4.99 16.65
C GLU A 207 0.81 -5.45 15.45
N ASP A 208 0.76 -6.76 15.13
CA ASP A 208 1.48 -7.34 14.00
C ASP A 208 0.96 -6.85 12.65
N ALA A 209 1.89 -6.42 11.78
CA ALA A 209 1.59 -5.83 10.49
C ALA A 209 0.99 -6.80 9.48
N PHE A 210 1.41 -8.05 9.47
CA PHE A 210 0.84 -9.04 8.55
C PHE A 210 -0.62 -9.31 8.92
N VAL A 211 -0.95 -9.32 10.21
CA VAL A 211 -2.33 -9.49 10.68
C VAL A 211 -3.17 -8.26 10.34
N TYR A 212 -2.80 -7.06 10.79
CA TYR A 212 -3.66 -5.89 10.58
C TYR A 212 -3.75 -5.49 9.10
N LEU A 213 -2.70 -5.67 8.28
CA LEU A 213 -2.80 -5.39 6.84
C LEU A 213 -3.71 -6.40 6.12
N SER A 214 -3.66 -7.68 6.50
CA SER A 214 -4.59 -8.69 5.97
C SER A 214 -6.03 -8.39 6.37
N ALA A 215 -6.23 -7.89 7.60
CA ALA A 215 -7.53 -7.45 8.09
C ALA A 215 -8.05 -6.22 7.33
N ILE A 216 -7.22 -5.19 7.16
CA ILE A 216 -7.56 -3.98 6.39
C ILE A 216 -8.00 -4.35 4.97
N GLN A 217 -7.29 -5.28 4.31
CA GLN A 217 -7.67 -5.76 2.98
C GLN A 217 -9.05 -6.44 3.00
N GLY A 218 -9.32 -7.29 4.00
CA GLY A 218 -10.62 -7.93 4.18
C GLY A 218 -11.76 -6.93 4.40
N VAL A 219 -11.55 -5.91 5.25
CA VAL A 219 -12.52 -4.83 5.45
C VAL A 219 -12.77 -4.07 4.14
N ALA A 220 -11.72 -3.75 3.38
CA ALA A 220 -11.85 -2.99 2.15
C ALA A 220 -12.67 -3.75 1.09
N LEU A 221 -12.43 -5.05 0.91
CA LEU A 221 -13.18 -5.90 0.00
C LEU A 221 -14.65 -5.99 0.41
N LEU A 222 -14.91 -6.26 1.69
CA LEU A 222 -16.28 -6.37 2.19
C LEU A 222 -17.05 -5.05 2.10
N SER A 223 -16.37 -3.91 2.36
CA SER A 223 -16.95 -2.57 2.24
C SER A 223 -17.28 -2.20 0.79
N SER A 224 -16.57 -2.78 -0.18
CA SER A 224 -16.84 -2.54 -1.60
C SER A 224 -18.09 -3.28 -2.07
N GLU A 225 -18.40 -4.44 -1.47
CA GLU A 225 -19.63 -5.18 -1.74
C GLU A 225 -20.85 -4.59 -0.99
N TYR A 226 -20.65 -4.05 0.22
CA TYR A 226 -21.74 -3.51 1.06
C TYR A 226 -21.47 -2.10 1.61
N PRO A 227 -21.23 -1.10 0.75
CA PRO A 227 -20.77 0.22 1.18
C PRO A 227 -21.79 0.97 2.04
N GLU A 228 -23.09 0.87 1.72
CA GLU A 228 -24.17 1.51 2.48
C GLU A 228 -24.25 1.08 3.95
N ARG A 229 -23.85 -0.17 4.24
CA ARG A 229 -23.91 -0.74 5.59
C ARG A 229 -22.60 -0.53 6.36
N ILE A 230 -21.47 -0.67 5.67
CA ILE A 230 -20.16 -0.76 6.32
C ILE A 230 -19.49 0.61 6.43
N LEU A 231 -19.61 1.49 5.43
CA LEU A 231 -19.02 2.83 5.49
C LEU A 231 -19.49 3.65 6.70
N PRO A 232 -20.78 3.67 7.08
CA PRO A 232 -21.22 4.37 8.28
C PRO A 232 -20.52 3.89 9.56
N VAL A 233 -20.28 2.57 9.68
CA VAL A 233 -19.58 1.97 10.82
C VAL A 233 -18.12 2.41 10.84
N LEU A 234 -17.45 2.36 9.68
CA LEU A 234 -16.04 2.77 9.56
C LEU A 234 -15.85 4.26 9.84
N LEU A 235 -16.74 5.10 9.31
CA LEU A 235 -16.70 6.55 9.51
C LEU A 235 -16.95 6.91 10.97
N ALA A 236 -17.92 6.27 11.63
CA ALA A 236 -18.16 6.48 13.05
C ALA A 236 -16.91 6.16 13.89
N GLN A 237 -16.23 5.04 13.62
CA GLN A 237 -15.00 4.67 14.33
C GLN A 237 -13.82 5.60 14.00
N TYR A 238 -13.72 6.07 12.77
CA TYR A 238 -12.66 6.98 12.33
C TYR A 238 -12.80 8.40 12.90
N GLU A 239 -14.03 8.89 13.02
CA GLU A 239 -14.34 10.23 13.55
C GLU A 239 -14.35 10.30 15.09
N CYS A 240 -14.30 9.15 15.78
CA CYS A 240 -14.20 9.10 17.24
C CYS A 240 -12.94 9.84 17.72
N PRO A 241 -13.09 10.92 18.51
CA PRO A 241 -11.93 11.64 19.03
C PRO A 241 -11.20 10.79 20.08
N ALA A 242 -9.88 10.91 20.12
CA ALA A 242 -9.06 10.38 21.21
C ALA A 242 -9.53 11.00 22.53
N GLN A 243 -9.82 10.19 23.56
CA GLN A 243 -10.37 10.67 24.83
C GLN A 243 -9.29 11.21 25.80
N GLY A 244 -8.13 11.62 25.30
CA GLY A 244 -7.07 12.20 26.11
C GLY A 244 -5.69 12.13 25.45
N ARG A 245 -4.68 12.62 26.17
CA ARG A 245 -3.28 12.73 25.70
C ARG A 245 -2.54 11.38 25.64
N ASP A 246 -3.05 10.36 26.33
CA ASP A 246 -2.47 9.01 26.41
C ASP A 246 -3.13 7.99 25.47
N ASP A 247 -4.09 8.41 24.64
CA ASP A 247 -4.86 7.51 23.78
C ASP A 247 -4.11 7.17 22.46
N THR A 248 -2.85 6.78 22.60
CA THR A 248 -1.95 6.43 21.48
C THR A 248 -2.53 5.29 20.66
N MET A 249 -3.21 4.34 21.32
CA MET A 249 -3.85 3.21 20.65
C MET A 249 -5.06 3.61 19.83
N ALA A 250 -5.87 4.59 20.27
CA ALA A 250 -6.92 5.14 19.43
C ALA A 250 -6.36 5.88 18.22
N ALA A 251 -5.27 6.65 18.37
CA ALA A 251 -4.63 7.33 17.25
C ALA A 251 -4.11 6.34 16.19
N VAL A 252 -3.41 5.28 16.63
CA VAL A 252 -2.95 4.20 15.75
C VAL A 252 -4.12 3.49 15.07
N THR A 253 -5.20 3.22 15.81
CA THR A 253 -6.40 2.59 15.23
C THR A 253 -7.05 3.49 14.18
N ARG A 254 -7.16 4.79 14.43
CA ARG A 254 -7.68 5.77 13.46
C ARG A 254 -6.79 5.87 12.22
N MET A 255 -5.46 5.77 12.36
CA MET A 255 -4.57 5.68 11.19
C MET A 255 -4.85 4.43 10.36
N LYS A 256 -5.02 3.26 10.99
CA LYS A 256 -5.36 2.01 10.30
C LYS A 256 -6.74 2.08 9.62
N LEU A 257 -7.73 2.71 10.26
CA LEU A 257 -9.03 2.97 9.67
C LEU A 257 -8.97 3.98 8.52
N GLY A 258 -8.10 4.99 8.61
CA GLY A 258 -7.82 5.91 7.50
C GLY A 258 -7.34 5.15 6.26
N GLU A 259 -6.44 4.19 6.46
CA GLU A 259 -5.95 3.32 5.40
C GLU A 259 -7.05 2.38 4.84
N VAL A 260 -7.97 1.88 5.68
CA VAL A 260 -9.17 1.16 5.21
C VAL A 260 -10.00 2.07 4.30
N LEU A 261 -10.35 3.28 4.76
CA LEU A 261 -11.20 4.21 4.03
C LEU A 261 -10.58 4.62 2.68
N MET A 262 -9.25 4.76 2.62
CA MET A 262 -8.52 4.99 1.37
C MET A 262 -8.69 3.82 0.40
N ARG A 263 -8.46 2.57 0.85
CA ARG A 263 -8.65 1.38 0.01
C ARG A 263 -10.10 1.22 -0.46
N VAL A 264 -11.07 1.52 0.41
CA VAL A 264 -12.50 1.49 0.04
C VAL A 264 -12.82 2.55 -1.00
N THR A 265 -12.33 3.78 -0.82
CA THR A 265 -12.48 4.88 -1.78
C THR A 265 -11.96 4.47 -3.16
N ARG A 266 -10.76 3.86 -3.20
CA ARG A 266 -10.15 3.36 -4.43
C ARG A 266 -10.93 2.21 -5.08
N ALA A 267 -11.41 1.27 -4.27
CA ALA A 267 -12.15 0.11 -4.76
C ALA A 267 -13.54 0.48 -5.29
N LEU A 268 -14.18 1.50 -4.71
CA LEU A 268 -15.47 2.01 -5.20
C LEU A 268 -15.34 2.78 -6.52
N GLY A 269 -14.21 3.46 -6.77
CA GLY A 269 -14.00 4.27 -7.97
C GLY A 269 -15.15 5.26 -8.17
N ASP A 270 -15.77 5.27 -9.34
CA ASP A 270 -16.89 6.17 -9.68
C ASP A 270 -18.12 6.01 -8.77
N MET A 271 -18.30 4.84 -8.15
CA MET A 271 -19.42 4.58 -7.24
C MET A 271 -19.30 5.32 -5.90
N VAL A 272 -18.11 5.85 -5.59
CA VAL A 272 -17.87 6.63 -4.36
C VAL A 272 -18.74 7.89 -4.26
N PHE A 273 -19.28 8.35 -5.39
CA PHE A 273 -20.19 9.49 -5.47
C PHE A 273 -21.29 9.47 -4.41
N GLN A 274 -21.91 8.30 -4.21
CA GLN A 274 -23.07 8.13 -3.31
C GLN A 274 -22.70 8.32 -1.84
N HIS A 275 -21.41 8.28 -1.52
CA HIS A 275 -20.85 8.41 -0.17
C HIS A 275 -19.94 9.63 -0.02
N ARG A 276 -19.95 10.55 -0.99
CA ARG A 276 -19.02 11.69 -1.03
C ARG A 276 -19.15 12.59 0.19
N GLU A 277 -20.37 13.01 0.58
CA GLU A 277 -20.53 13.99 1.66
C GLU A 277 -20.04 13.47 3.02
N PRO A 278 -20.38 12.23 3.44
CA PRO A 278 -19.79 11.63 4.66
C PRO A 278 -18.27 11.51 4.62
N LEU A 279 -17.69 11.07 3.49
CA LEU A 279 -16.23 10.90 3.35
C LEU A 279 -15.50 12.25 3.40
N ILE A 280 -15.98 13.24 2.66
CA ILE A 280 -15.42 14.60 2.65
C ILE A 280 -15.44 15.19 4.06
N ARG A 281 -16.58 15.09 4.76
CA ARG A 281 -16.71 15.58 6.13
C ARG A 281 -15.68 14.96 7.05
N ALA A 282 -15.54 13.63 7.00
CA ALA A 282 -14.61 12.90 7.84
C ALA A 282 -13.15 13.29 7.55
N PHE A 283 -12.75 13.37 6.28
CA PHE A 283 -11.38 13.71 5.91
C PHE A 283 -11.03 15.17 6.17
N LEU A 284 -11.94 16.11 5.92
CA LEU A 284 -11.74 17.52 6.26
C LEU A 284 -11.67 17.75 7.78
N ARG A 285 -12.42 16.97 8.57
CA ARG A 285 -12.31 16.98 10.03
C ARG A 285 -10.97 16.40 10.48
N GLY A 286 -10.55 15.27 9.93
CA GLY A 286 -9.27 14.64 10.23
C GLY A 286 -8.05 15.49 9.83
N ALA A 287 -8.17 16.33 8.79
CA ALA A 287 -7.13 17.30 8.41
C ALA A 287 -6.87 18.38 9.48
N ARG A 288 -7.71 18.46 10.52
CA ARG A 288 -7.59 19.38 11.67
C ARG A 288 -7.26 18.67 12.98
N ASP A 289 -6.89 17.39 12.93
CA ASP A 289 -6.55 16.60 14.11
C ASP A 289 -5.30 17.15 14.83
N PRO A 290 -5.21 17.07 16.18
CA PRO A 290 -3.98 17.44 16.89
C PRO A 290 -2.75 16.63 16.47
N ASP A 291 -2.94 15.39 16.01
CA ASP A 291 -1.84 14.51 15.59
C ASP A 291 -1.46 14.77 14.11
N SER A 292 -0.17 14.99 13.83
CA SER A 292 0.32 15.29 12.47
C SER A 292 0.16 14.12 11.50
N ALA A 293 0.36 12.89 11.96
CA ALA A 293 0.24 11.70 11.14
C ALA A 293 -1.23 11.46 10.74
N LEU A 294 -2.17 11.72 11.65
CA LEU A 294 -3.60 11.69 11.32
C LEU A 294 -3.99 12.81 10.34
N ARG A 295 -3.49 14.03 10.51
CA ARG A 295 -3.74 15.11 9.53
C ARG A 295 -3.22 14.74 8.14
N ALA A 296 -1.97 14.27 8.05
CA ALA A 296 -1.38 13.83 6.79
C ALA A 296 -2.16 12.67 6.16
N SER A 297 -2.53 11.64 6.94
CA SER A 297 -3.33 10.52 6.46
C SER A 297 -4.72 10.96 5.96
N SER A 298 -5.37 11.89 6.67
CA SER A 298 -6.68 12.42 6.28
C SER A 298 -6.61 13.19 4.96
N LEU A 299 -5.53 13.95 4.74
CA LEU A 299 -5.26 14.64 3.48
C LEU A 299 -4.99 13.65 2.35
N SER A 300 -4.21 12.59 2.59
CA SER A 300 -4.02 11.52 1.58
C SER A 300 -5.36 10.88 1.18
N ASN A 301 -6.24 10.61 2.14
CA ASN A 301 -7.58 10.08 1.88
C ASN A 301 -8.45 11.08 1.10
N LEU A 302 -8.38 12.37 1.44
CA LEU A 302 -9.07 13.43 0.71
C LEU A 302 -8.57 13.52 -0.74
N GLY A 303 -7.27 13.40 -0.96
CA GLY A 303 -6.66 13.41 -2.29
C GLY A 303 -7.13 12.23 -3.14
N GLU A 304 -7.11 11.02 -2.58
CA GLU A 304 -7.65 9.82 -3.25
C GLU A 304 -9.13 10.02 -3.62
N LEU A 305 -9.95 10.52 -2.69
CA LEU A 305 -11.37 10.79 -2.96
C LEU A 305 -11.57 11.82 -4.08
N CYS A 306 -10.84 12.94 -4.03
CA CYS A 306 -10.91 13.98 -5.05
C CYS A 306 -10.52 13.47 -6.44
N GLN A 307 -9.57 12.53 -6.51
CA GLN A 307 -9.16 11.92 -7.76
C GLN A 307 -10.30 11.14 -8.43
N HIS A 308 -11.12 10.42 -7.66
CA HIS A 308 -12.23 9.62 -8.19
C HIS A 308 -13.50 10.43 -8.47
N LEU A 309 -13.73 11.54 -7.76
CA LEU A 309 -14.97 12.33 -7.94
C LEU A 309 -15.02 13.10 -9.28
N GLY A 310 -13.89 13.56 -9.81
CA GLY A 310 -13.86 14.28 -11.09
C GLY A 310 -14.87 15.44 -11.17
N PHE A 311 -15.77 15.42 -12.17
CA PHE A 311 -16.85 16.43 -12.32
C PHE A 311 -17.82 16.50 -11.13
N GLN A 312 -17.88 15.46 -10.31
CA GLN A 312 -18.82 15.35 -9.19
C GLN A 312 -18.37 16.14 -7.95
N LEU A 313 -17.18 16.77 -8.01
CA LEU A 313 -16.67 17.66 -6.97
C LEU A 313 -17.59 18.85 -6.72
N GLY A 314 -18.20 19.44 -7.75
CA GLY A 314 -19.16 20.53 -7.60
C GLY A 314 -18.67 21.66 -6.68
N SER A 315 -19.50 22.10 -5.73
CA SER A 315 -19.18 23.18 -4.78
C SER A 315 -18.11 22.80 -3.74
N ILE A 316 -17.88 21.51 -3.50
CA ILE A 316 -16.88 21.02 -2.53
C ILE A 316 -15.47 21.46 -2.92
N ILE A 317 -15.23 21.74 -4.22
CA ILE A 317 -13.92 22.13 -4.69
C ILE A 317 -13.39 23.41 -4.02
N GLN A 318 -14.30 24.32 -3.66
CA GLN A 318 -13.94 25.54 -2.95
C GLN A 318 -13.50 25.22 -1.52
N GLU A 319 -14.25 24.37 -0.80
CA GLU A 319 -13.91 23.94 0.55
C GLU A 319 -12.58 23.18 0.60
N VAL A 320 -12.38 22.25 -0.33
CA VAL A 320 -11.12 21.49 -0.47
C VAL A 320 -9.97 22.44 -0.78
N THR A 321 -10.13 23.33 -1.75
CA THR A 321 -9.08 24.30 -2.13
C THR A 321 -8.71 25.22 -0.97
N CYS A 322 -9.70 25.76 -0.26
CA CYS A 322 -9.47 26.60 0.92
C CYS A 322 -8.72 25.82 2.00
N CYS A 323 -9.13 24.59 2.28
CA CYS A 323 -8.50 23.73 3.28
C CYS A 323 -7.02 23.44 2.95
N VAL A 324 -6.74 22.93 1.75
CA VAL A 324 -5.37 22.59 1.35
C VAL A 324 -4.48 23.81 1.23
N THR A 325 -5.02 24.95 0.81
CA THR A 325 -4.28 26.22 0.74
C THR A 325 -3.86 26.70 2.12
N ALA A 326 -4.77 26.62 3.11
CA ALA A 326 -4.46 26.99 4.48
C ALA A 326 -3.37 26.08 5.04
N ILE A 327 -3.57 24.76 4.96
CA ILE A 327 -2.64 23.76 5.50
C ILE A 327 -1.26 23.89 4.84
N ALA A 328 -1.18 23.93 3.52
CA ALA A 328 0.09 24.03 2.80
C ALA A 328 0.87 25.32 3.14
N ARG A 329 0.21 26.37 3.62
CA ARG A 329 0.87 27.63 4.02
C ARG A 329 1.24 27.70 5.50
N THR A 330 0.41 27.13 6.38
CA THR A 330 0.49 27.43 7.82
C THR A 330 0.81 26.22 8.69
N ASP A 331 0.72 25.00 8.17
CA ASP A 331 0.97 23.82 8.99
C ASP A 331 2.41 23.78 9.48
N PRO A 332 2.67 23.52 10.77
CA PRO A 332 4.03 23.41 11.29
C PRO A 332 4.80 22.24 10.66
N GLU A 333 4.12 21.14 10.35
CA GLU A 333 4.76 19.89 9.96
C GLU A 333 4.91 19.77 8.44
N ALA A 334 6.14 19.53 7.98
CA ALA A 334 6.46 19.43 6.55
C ALA A 334 5.71 18.27 5.88
N GLU A 335 5.51 17.15 6.59
CA GLU A 335 4.76 16.00 6.06
C GLU A 335 3.29 16.34 5.77
N VAL A 336 2.69 17.21 6.58
CA VAL A 336 1.29 17.63 6.44
C VAL A 336 1.16 18.64 5.32
N ARG A 337 2.09 19.61 5.21
CA ARG A 337 2.16 20.52 4.07
C ARG A 337 2.35 19.76 2.76
N ARG A 338 3.23 18.75 2.75
CA ARG A 338 3.42 17.85 1.61
C ARG A 338 2.15 17.11 1.23
N ALA A 339 1.42 16.57 2.20
CA ALA A 339 0.15 15.88 1.97
C ALA A 339 -0.90 16.83 1.36
N ALA A 340 -0.99 18.08 1.84
CA ALA A 340 -1.89 19.08 1.28
C ALA A 340 -1.57 19.43 -0.18
N VAL A 341 -0.28 19.60 -0.51
CA VAL A 341 0.16 19.80 -1.90
C VAL A 341 -0.14 18.56 -2.75
N HIS A 342 0.02 17.36 -2.19
CA HIS A 342 -0.29 16.12 -2.88
C HIS A 342 -1.78 15.98 -3.20
N VAL A 343 -2.70 16.52 -2.38
CA VAL A 343 -4.13 16.59 -2.73
C VAL A 343 -4.34 17.36 -4.03
N VAL A 344 -3.61 18.48 -4.22
CA VAL A 344 -3.68 19.25 -5.48
C VAL A 344 -3.17 18.43 -6.66
N VAL A 345 -2.08 17.69 -6.48
CA VAL A 345 -1.54 16.78 -7.51
C VAL A 345 -2.57 15.71 -7.90
N LEU A 346 -3.18 15.04 -6.92
CA LEU A 346 -4.17 13.98 -7.19
C LEU A 346 -5.45 14.53 -7.83
N LEU A 347 -5.86 15.74 -7.43
CA LEU A 347 -6.97 16.46 -8.05
C LEU A 347 -6.71 16.76 -9.53
N LEU A 348 -5.54 17.29 -9.88
CA LEU A 348 -5.17 17.56 -11.27
C LEU A 348 -5.13 16.28 -12.11
N ARG A 349 -4.54 15.21 -11.57
CA ARG A 349 -4.46 13.90 -12.22
C ARG A 349 -5.84 13.29 -12.46
N GLY A 350 -6.72 13.33 -11.46
CA GLY A 350 -8.08 12.79 -11.57
C GLY A 350 -8.93 13.54 -12.59
N LEU A 351 -8.73 14.85 -12.71
CA LEU A 351 -9.45 15.68 -13.69
C LEU A 351 -8.88 15.58 -15.11
N SER A 352 -7.57 15.35 -15.25
CA SER A 352 -6.90 15.21 -16.55
C SER A 352 -7.25 16.39 -17.50
N GLU A 353 -7.79 16.14 -18.69
CA GLU A 353 -8.18 17.19 -19.65
C GLU A 353 -9.26 18.14 -19.13
N LYS A 354 -10.00 17.74 -18.08
CA LYS A 354 -11.17 18.47 -17.55
C LYS A 354 -10.81 19.50 -16.48
N VAL A 355 -9.51 19.66 -16.18
CA VAL A 355 -8.99 20.56 -15.13
C VAL A 355 -9.54 21.98 -15.29
N THR A 356 -9.53 22.54 -16.51
CA THR A 356 -9.94 23.93 -16.75
C THR A 356 -11.46 24.15 -16.68
N GLU A 357 -12.24 23.09 -16.88
CA GLU A 357 -13.70 23.12 -16.75
C GLU A 357 -14.12 23.05 -15.28
N VAL A 358 -13.57 22.09 -14.53
CA VAL A 358 -13.96 21.82 -13.14
C VAL A 358 -13.33 22.80 -12.16
N LEU A 359 -12.07 23.17 -12.36
CA LEU A 359 -11.35 24.05 -11.43
C LEU A 359 -11.48 25.52 -11.79
N ARG A 360 -12.33 25.91 -12.75
CA ARG A 360 -12.42 27.28 -13.28
C ARG A 360 -12.35 28.36 -12.19
N ASP A 361 -13.12 28.19 -11.12
CA ASP A 361 -13.25 29.20 -10.06
C ASP A 361 -12.06 29.23 -9.09
N VAL A 362 -11.30 28.13 -8.99
CA VAL A 362 -10.20 27.97 -8.03
C VAL A 362 -8.82 27.87 -8.67
N LEU A 363 -8.75 27.75 -10.00
CA LEU A 363 -7.53 27.47 -10.77
C LEU A 363 -6.44 28.50 -10.51
N ARG A 364 -6.83 29.79 -10.45
CA ARG A 364 -5.91 30.90 -10.18
C ARG A 364 -5.29 30.79 -8.80
N ASP A 365 -6.07 30.36 -7.81
CA ASP A 365 -5.61 30.27 -6.43
C ASP A 365 -4.73 29.05 -6.21
N LEU A 366 -5.06 27.92 -6.83
CA LEU A 366 -4.20 26.75 -6.89
C LEU A 366 -2.86 27.05 -7.57
N TYR A 367 -2.87 27.75 -8.71
CA TYR A 367 -1.64 28.17 -9.39
C TYR A 367 -0.75 29.06 -8.50
N ARG A 368 -1.34 30.03 -7.81
CA ARG A 368 -0.62 30.91 -6.86
C ARG A 368 -0.08 30.14 -5.67
N LEU A 369 -0.86 29.18 -5.15
CA LEU A 369 -0.41 28.30 -4.08
C LEU A 369 0.81 27.50 -4.52
N LEU A 370 0.74 26.82 -5.67
CA LEU A 370 1.85 26.00 -6.17
C LEU A 370 3.11 26.83 -6.42
N LYS A 371 2.98 28.03 -7.01
CA LYS A 371 4.11 28.96 -7.14
C LYS A 371 4.71 29.38 -5.80
N HIS A 372 3.86 29.65 -4.82
CA HIS A 372 4.33 29.99 -3.48
C HIS A 372 5.08 28.82 -2.84
N VAL A 373 4.53 27.61 -2.90
CA VAL A 373 5.17 26.40 -2.39
C VAL A 373 6.52 26.17 -3.08
N ALA A 374 6.58 26.23 -4.41
CA ALA A 374 7.82 26.03 -5.16
C ALA A 374 8.93 27.04 -4.79
N ALA A 375 8.58 28.23 -4.30
CA ALA A 375 9.54 29.27 -3.91
C ALA A 375 9.88 29.27 -2.41
N ALA A 376 8.91 28.92 -1.55
CA ALA A 376 9.02 29.09 -0.11
C ALA A 376 9.29 27.78 0.65
N GLU A 377 8.96 26.61 0.08
CA GLU A 377 9.14 25.37 0.81
C GLU A 377 10.60 24.89 0.90
N ARG A 378 10.91 24.25 2.02
CA ARG A 378 12.22 23.64 2.29
C ARG A 378 12.28 22.17 1.90
N ASP A 379 11.16 21.45 1.96
CA ASP A 379 11.11 20.05 1.59
C ASP A 379 11.19 19.87 0.07
N ALA A 380 12.28 19.26 -0.41
CA ALA A 380 12.54 19.06 -1.82
C ALA A 380 11.46 18.21 -2.51
N ALA A 381 10.88 17.23 -1.82
CA ALA A 381 9.80 16.41 -2.38
C ALA A 381 8.53 17.26 -2.61
N THR A 382 8.18 18.13 -1.67
CA THR A 382 7.06 19.06 -1.80
C THR A 382 7.29 20.08 -2.91
N VAL A 383 8.51 20.61 -3.04
CA VAL A 383 8.88 21.52 -4.14
C VAL A 383 8.74 20.82 -5.50
N LEU A 384 9.22 19.57 -5.61
CA LEU A 384 9.07 18.78 -6.83
C LEU A 384 7.60 18.52 -7.18
N HIS A 385 6.77 18.13 -6.20
CA HIS A 385 5.33 17.97 -6.41
C HIS A 385 4.68 19.25 -6.92
N ALA A 386 5.06 20.42 -6.38
CA ALA A 386 4.53 21.69 -6.82
C ALA A 386 4.97 22.05 -8.25
N GLN A 387 6.21 21.76 -8.62
CA GLN A 387 6.73 21.99 -9.97
C GLN A 387 6.03 21.11 -11.01
N LEU A 388 5.90 19.81 -10.75
CA LEU A 388 5.17 18.89 -11.65
C LEU A 388 3.71 19.30 -11.82
N ALA A 389 3.03 19.71 -10.74
CA ALA A 389 1.67 20.23 -10.83
C ALA A 389 1.57 21.53 -11.65
N LEU A 390 2.56 22.42 -11.56
CA LEU A 390 2.61 23.63 -12.39
C LEU A 390 2.82 23.30 -13.87
N GLU A 391 3.62 22.28 -14.19
CA GLU A 391 3.81 21.79 -15.56
C GLU A 391 2.52 21.17 -16.13
N GLU A 392 1.82 20.35 -15.34
CA GLU A 392 0.52 19.80 -15.72
C GLU A 392 -0.50 20.92 -16.01
N LEU A 393 -0.54 21.96 -15.17
CA LEU A 393 -1.38 23.14 -15.38
C LEU A 393 -0.99 23.93 -16.64
N ASP A 394 0.31 24.14 -16.89
CA ASP A 394 0.78 24.85 -18.09
C ASP A 394 0.40 24.08 -19.36
N ALA A 395 0.57 22.75 -19.36
CA ALA A 395 0.16 21.90 -20.47
C ALA A 395 -1.36 21.97 -20.73
N ALA A 396 -2.18 21.88 -19.67
CA ALA A 396 -3.63 22.01 -19.79
C ALA A 396 -4.05 23.40 -20.33
N MET A 397 -3.45 24.47 -19.80
CA MET A 397 -3.76 25.83 -20.24
C MET A 397 -3.32 26.10 -21.69
N ARG A 398 -2.17 25.57 -22.12
CA ARG A 398 -1.73 25.70 -23.52
C ARG A 398 -2.69 25.07 -24.50
N ARG A 399 -3.28 23.91 -24.17
CA ARG A 399 -4.29 23.26 -25.03
C ARG A 399 -5.55 24.10 -25.18
N VAL A 400 -5.96 24.78 -24.11
CA VAL A 400 -7.12 25.69 -24.14
C VAL A 400 -6.81 26.97 -24.91
N LEU A 401 -5.62 27.55 -24.72
CA LEU A 401 -5.23 28.81 -25.36
C LEU A 401 -4.82 28.64 -26.83
N PHE A 402 -4.25 27.48 -27.18
CA PHE A 402 -3.73 27.14 -28.50
C PHE A 402 -4.29 25.77 -28.93
N PRO A 403 -5.59 25.66 -29.24
CA PRO A 403 -6.18 24.40 -29.67
C PRO A 403 -5.54 23.91 -30.97
N PRO A 404 -5.34 22.59 -31.14
CA PRO A 404 -4.81 22.03 -32.37
C PRO A 404 -5.76 22.36 -33.53
N GLN A 405 -5.22 22.96 -34.60
CA GLN A 405 -6.02 23.28 -35.78
C GLN A 405 -6.34 22.00 -36.54
N THR A 406 -7.60 21.57 -36.52
CA THR A 406 -8.10 20.48 -37.37
C THR A 406 -8.50 21.06 -38.74
N LEU A 407 -7.75 20.69 -39.79
CA LEU A 407 -8.13 21.02 -41.16
C LEU A 407 -9.28 20.12 -41.61
N GLU A 408 -10.51 20.51 -41.27
CA GLU A 408 -11.71 19.82 -41.74
C GLU A 408 -12.09 20.30 -43.15
N LYS A 409 -12.06 19.38 -44.14
CA LYS A 409 -12.56 19.67 -45.48
C LYS A 409 -14.08 19.81 -45.44
N LYS A 410 -14.57 21.04 -45.40
CA LYS A 410 -16.00 21.34 -45.53
C LYS A 410 -16.42 21.17 -47.00
N ILE A 411 -16.88 19.98 -47.36
CA ILE A 411 -17.49 19.75 -48.68
C ILE A 411 -18.90 20.35 -48.64
N VAL A 412 -19.07 21.50 -49.28
CA VAL A 412 -20.38 22.11 -49.52
C VAL A 412 -20.85 21.63 -50.89
N VAL A 413 -21.88 20.79 -50.92
CA VAL A 413 -22.59 20.49 -52.18
C VAL A 413 -23.54 21.66 -52.43
N LEU A 414 -23.22 22.47 -53.43
CA LEU A 414 -24.10 23.55 -53.88
C LEU A 414 -25.27 22.95 -54.71
N PRO A 415 -26.49 23.51 -54.58
CA PRO A 415 -27.70 22.97 -55.22
C PRO A 415 -27.70 23.09 -56.74
#